data_AF-T1H6Y9-F1
#
_entry.id   AF-T1H6Y9-F1
#
_cell.length_a   1.000
_cell.length_b   1.000
_cell.length_c   1.000
_cell.angle_alpha   90.00
_cell.angle_beta   90.00
_cell.angle_gamma   90.00
#
_symmetry.space_group_name_H-M   'P 1'
#
loop_
_entity.id
_entity.type
_entity.pdbx_description
1 polymer ?
#
loop_
_entity_poly.entity_id
_entity_poly.type
_entity_poly.pdbx_seq_one_letter_code
_entity_poly.pdbx_strand_id
1 'polypeptide(L)'
;GFRGSNNFKFEMFFTFSKINIVGKYVADGRILILPIQGDGDSEINLINTKSAVKFKPKVTTQNGKQFLEVDKLKVFLDPER
;
A
#
# COMPACT_ATOMS: atom_id res chain seq x y z
N GLY A 1 2.57 29.15 22.97
CA GLY A 1 1.74 27.96 22.69
C GLY A 1 1.52 27.87 21.20
N PHE A 2 2.10 26.87 20.54
CA PHE A 2 1.94 26.68 19.09
C PHE A 2 0.88 25.61 18.84
N ARG A 3 -0.35 26.07 18.63
CA ARG A 3 -1.49 25.25 18.23
C ARG A 3 -1.59 25.36 16.71
N GLY A 4 -0.86 24.50 15.99
CA GLY A 4 -0.91 24.41 14.54
C GLY A 4 -1.30 22.99 14.14
N SER A 5 -2.60 22.77 13.89
CA SER A 5 -3.09 21.55 13.25
C SER A 5 -2.68 21.56 11.77
N ASN A 6 -1.40 21.33 11.46
CA ASN A 6 -0.97 21.16 10.08
C ASN A 6 -1.44 19.79 9.59
N ASN A 7 -2.60 19.77 8.92
CA ASN A 7 -3.16 18.60 8.26
C ASN A 7 -2.45 18.36 6.93
N PHE A 8 -1.20 17.90 6.96
CA PHE A 8 -0.51 17.48 5.75
C PHE A 8 -1.21 16.25 5.17
N LYS A 9 -1.59 16.33 3.90
CA LYS A 9 -2.09 15.19 3.11
C LYS A 9 -1.17 15.04 1.92
N PHE A 10 -0.62 13.85 1.76
CA PHE A 10 0.21 13.50 0.63
C PHE A 10 -0.57 12.59 -0.29
N GLU A 11 -0.61 12.95 -1.56
CA GLU A 11 -1.12 12.12 -2.64
C GLU A 11 -0.02 12.00 -3.70
N MET A 12 0.39 10.78 -3.99
CA MET A 12 1.42 10.48 -4.99
C MET A 12 0.80 9.58 -6.04
N PHE A 13 1.07 9.88 -7.31
CA PHE A 13 0.59 9.12 -8.46
C PHE A 13 1.79 8.51 -9.18
N PHE A 14 1.70 7.22 -9.49
CA PHE A 14 2.76 6.47 -10.15
C PHE A 14 2.18 5.68 -11.33
N THR A 15 3.01 5.47 -12.34
CA THR A 15 2.71 4.58 -13.47
C THR A 15 3.86 3.60 -13.62
N PHE A 16 3.55 2.31 -13.55
CA PHE A 16 4.53 1.24 -13.72
C PHE A 16 4.20 0.44 -14.97
N SER A 17 5.16 0.25 -15.86
CA SER A 17 4.99 -0.62 -17.04
C SER A 17 4.81 -2.08 -16.63
N LYS A 18 5.50 -2.52 -15.57
CA LYS A 18 5.38 -3.87 -15.01
C LYS A 18 5.68 -3.85 -13.52
N ILE A 19 4.85 -4.55 -12.75
CA ILE A 19 5.10 -4.92 -11.36
C ILE A 19 5.06 -6.44 -11.28
N ASN A 20 6.07 -7.05 -10.68
CA ASN A 20 6.17 -8.49 -10.49
C ASN A 20 6.35 -8.78 -9.00
N ILE A 21 5.48 -9.64 -8.47
CA ILE A 21 5.47 -10.03 -7.06
C ILE A 21 5.68 -11.55 -7.04
N VAL A 22 6.84 -11.99 -6.54
CA VAL A 22 7.19 -13.40 -6.37
C VAL A 22 7.23 -13.73 -4.89
N GLY A 23 6.64 -14.85 -4.50
CA GLY A 23 6.74 -15.34 -3.13
C GLY A 23 5.97 -16.61 -2.87
N LYS A 24 6.13 -17.15 -1.66
CA LYS A 24 5.32 -18.27 -1.19
C LYS A 24 3.91 -17.80 -0.83
N TYR A 25 2.89 -18.55 -1.23
CA TYR A 25 1.51 -18.31 -0.84
C TYR A 25 1.00 -19.45 0.02
N VAL A 26 0.13 -19.12 0.98
CA VAL A 26 -0.74 -20.07 1.67
C VAL A 26 -2.16 -19.56 1.49
N ALA A 27 -3.00 -20.36 0.83
CA ALA A 27 -4.39 -20.05 0.59
C ALA A 27 -5.28 -21.11 1.25
N ASP A 28 -6.20 -20.66 2.07
CA ASP A 28 -7.29 -21.45 2.66
C ASP A 28 -8.53 -20.57 2.66
N GLY A 29 -9.45 -20.81 1.73
CA GLY A 29 -10.62 -19.96 1.58
C GLY A 29 -11.38 -20.18 0.28
N ARG A 30 -12.04 -19.13 -0.21
CA ARG A 30 -12.83 -19.16 -1.44
C ARG A 30 -12.44 -18.01 -2.36
N ILE A 31 -12.19 -18.32 -3.64
CA ILE A 31 -12.17 -17.33 -4.71
C ILE A 31 -13.57 -17.28 -5.31
N LEU A 32 -14.28 -16.18 -5.08
CA LEU A 32 -15.71 -16.03 -5.41
C LEU A 32 -16.52 -17.18 -4.80
N ILE A 33 -16.91 -18.16 -5.61
CA ILE A 33 -17.67 -19.36 -5.18
C ILE A 33 -16.81 -20.60 -5.01
N LEU A 34 -15.58 -20.61 -5.55
CA LEU A 34 -14.73 -21.80 -5.60
C LEU A 34 -13.87 -21.89 -4.33
N PRO A 35 -14.02 -22.92 -3.49
CA PRO A 35 -13.07 -23.18 -2.41
C PRO A 35 -11.70 -23.56 -2.99
N ILE A 36 -10.65 -22.99 -2.39
CA ILE A 36 -9.27 -23.28 -2.72
C ILE A 36 -8.48 -23.57 -1.43
N GLN A 37 -7.58 -24.54 -1.52
CA GLN A 37 -6.58 -24.83 -0.52
C GLN A 37 -5.26 -25.09 -1.23
N GLY A 38 -4.19 -24.40 -0.82
CA GLY A 38 -2.88 -24.56 -1.45
C GLY A 38 -1.77 -23.87 -0.68
N ASP A 39 -0.58 -24.45 -0.76
CA ASP A 39 0.69 -23.91 -0.24
C ASP A 39 1.74 -24.12 -1.34
N GLY A 40 2.38 -23.04 -1.79
CA GLY A 40 3.37 -23.14 -2.87
C GLY A 40 3.94 -21.81 -3.33
N ASP A 41 4.59 -21.83 -4.50
CA ASP A 41 5.13 -20.63 -5.14
C ASP A 41 4.04 -19.86 -5.89
N SER A 42 4.09 -18.53 -5.78
CA SER A 42 3.21 -17.61 -6.49
C SER A 42 4.02 -16.55 -7.21
N GLU A 43 3.50 -16.18 -8.39
CA GLU A 43 3.98 -15.05 -9.17
C GLU A 43 2.76 -14.23 -9.63
N ILE A 44 2.71 -12.96 -9.23
CA ILE A 44 1.66 -12.01 -9.65
C ILE A 44 2.32 -10.96 -10.54
N ASN A 45 1.84 -10.86 -11.77
CA ASN A 45 2.28 -9.89 -12.76
C ASN A 45 1.18 -8.85 -12.98
N LEU A 46 1.48 -7.58 -12.72
CA LEU A 46 0.63 -6.45 -13.04
C LEU A 46 1.30 -5.65 -14.16
N ILE A 47 0.55 -5.37 -15.23
CA ILE A 47 1.06 -4.68 -16.43
C ILE A 47 0.42 -3.30 -16.50
N ASN A 48 1.19 -2.31 -16.96
CA ASN A 48 0.75 -0.93 -17.20
C ASN A 48 -0.13 -0.36 -16.07
N THR A 49 0.33 -0.53 -14.83
CA THR A 49 -0.46 -0.25 -13.64
C THR A 49 -0.36 1.21 -13.25
N LYS A 50 -1.51 1.88 -13.17
CA LYS A 50 -1.64 3.19 -12.53
C LYS A 50 -1.81 2.98 -11.03
N SER A 51 -1.06 3.73 -10.24
CA SER A 51 -1.09 3.60 -8.78
C SER A 51 -1.24 4.94 -8.11
N ALA A 52 -1.93 4.96 -6.97
CA ALA A 52 -2.00 6.13 -6.11
C ALA A 52 -1.72 5.76 -4.66
N VAL A 53 -0.85 6.52 -4.01
CA VAL A 53 -0.54 6.38 -2.58
C VAL A 53 -1.01 7.63 -1.86
N LYS A 54 -1.88 7.45 -0.87
CA LYS A 54 -2.45 8.55 -0.08
C LYS A 54 -2.19 8.31 1.40
N PHE A 55 -1.59 9.28 2.07
CA PHE A 55 -1.35 9.21 3.52
C PHE A 55 -1.41 10.59 4.18
N LYS A 56 -1.62 10.57 5.49
CA LYS A 56 -1.59 11.78 6.34
C LYS A 56 -0.60 11.52 7.47
N PRO A 57 0.61 12.10 7.41
CA PRO A 57 1.56 11.93 8.48
C PRO A 57 1.20 12.83 9.66
N LYS A 58 1.48 12.33 10.86
CA LYS A 58 1.47 13.08 12.11
C LYS A 58 2.91 13.43 12.44
N VAL A 59 3.17 14.69 12.79
CA VAL A 59 4.47 15.07 13.35
C VAL A 59 4.47 14.68 14.83
N THR A 60 5.42 13.86 15.25
CA THR A 60 5.63 13.51 16.65
C THR A 60 7.02 13.93 17.10
N THR A 61 7.13 14.40 18.35
CA THR A 61 8.42 14.76 18.95
C THR A 61 8.80 13.69 19.95
N GLN A 62 9.96 13.05 19.74
CA GLN A 62 10.52 12.06 20.65
C GLN A 62 11.97 12.45 20.94
N ASN A 63 12.34 12.57 22.21
CA ASN A 63 13.70 12.97 22.64
C ASN A 63 14.22 14.25 21.99
N GLY A 64 13.34 15.26 21.83
CA GLY A 64 13.68 16.54 21.19
C GLY A 64 13.84 16.50 19.66
N LYS A 65 13.67 15.34 19.02
CA LYS A 65 13.69 15.19 17.56
C LYS A 65 12.27 15.07 17.01
N GLN A 66 12.02 15.67 15.86
CA GLN A 66 10.73 15.55 15.16
C GLN A 66 10.77 14.39 14.17
N PHE A 67 9.70 13.60 14.15
CA PHE A 67 9.50 12.46 13.25
C PHE A 67 8.17 12.62 12.52
N LEU A 68 8.08 12.06 11.31
CA LEU A 68 6.82 11.86 10.61
C LEU A 68 6.36 10.43 10.85
N GLU A 69 5.21 10.30 11.49
CA GLU A 69 4.56 9.03 11.75
C GLU A 69 3.37 8.87 10.81
N VAL A 70 3.23 7.70 10.18
CA VAL A 70 2.15 7.43 9.21
C VAL A 70 1.26 6.32 9.75
N ASP A 71 0.12 6.70 10.34
CA ASP A 71 -0.82 5.73 10.92
C ASP A 71 -1.62 4.96 9.86
N LYS A 72 -1.94 5.62 8.74
CA LYS A 72 -2.80 5.07 7.67
C LYS A 72 -2.22 5.38 6.30
N LEU A 73 -1.87 4.31 5.60
CA LEU A 73 -1.47 4.33 4.20
C LEU A 73 -2.59 3.73 3.35
N LYS A 74 -3.08 4.47 2.35
CA LYS A 74 -3.99 3.94 1.33
C LYS A 74 -3.23 3.77 0.03
N VAL A 75 -3.25 2.56 -0.50
CA VAL A 75 -2.65 2.23 -1.79
C VAL A 75 -3.76 1.80 -2.74
N PHE A 76 -3.80 2.43 -3.91
CA PHE A 76 -4.70 2.09 -5.00
C PHE A 76 -3.87 1.58 -6.17
N LEU A 77 -4.31 0.47 -6.77
CA LEU A 77 -3.72 -0.13 -7.95
C LEU A 77 -4.83 -0.27 -9.00
N ASP A 78 -4.57 0.18 -10.20
CA ASP A 78 -5.44 0.06 -11.38
C ASP A 78 -4.58 -0.52 -12.52
N PRO A 79 -4.42 -1.87 -12.56
CA PRO A 79 -3.72 -2.55 -13.65
C PRO A 79 -4.55 -2.50 -14.93
N GLU A 80 -3.90 -2.47 -16.09
CA GLU A 80 -4.62 -2.63 -17.36
C GLU A 80 -5.25 -4.02 -17.48
N ARG A 81 -6.36 -4.09 -18.22
CA ARG A 81 -7.11 -5.32 -18.50
C ARG A 81 -6.36 -6.25 -19.44
#